data_AF-A5TYF1-F1
#
_entry.id   AF-A5TYF1-F1
#
_cell.length_a   1.000
_cell.length_b   1.000
_cell.length_c   1.000
_cell.angle_alpha   90.00
_cell.angle_beta   90.00
_cell.angle_gamma   90.00
#
_symmetry.space_group_name_H-M   'P 1'
#
loop_
_entity.id
_entity.type
_entity.pdbx_description
1 polymer ?
#
loop_
_entity_poly.entity_id
_entity_poly.type
_entity_poly.pdbx_seq_one_letter_code
_entity_poly.pdbx_strand_id
1 'polypeptide(L)' 'MAVSVAAQKLRLALDMYEVGEQMQRMRLGRERPNADVVEIEAAIDAWRMTRPGAEEGDSAGPTSTRFT' A
#
# COMPACT_ATOMS: atom_id res chain seq x y z
N MET A 1 18.92 -20.26 -11.98
CA MET A 1 17.51 -20.60 -12.28
C MET A 1 16.84 -19.37 -12.88
N ALA A 2 16.00 -19.54 -13.90
CA ALA A 2 15.24 -18.42 -14.45
C ALA A 2 14.14 -17.98 -13.46
N VAL A 3 13.98 -16.68 -13.25
CA VAL A 3 12.92 -16.13 -12.39
C VAL A 3 11.56 -16.39 -13.05
N SER A 4 10.61 -16.96 -12.30
CA SER A 4 9.28 -17.26 -12.82
C SER A 4 8.52 -15.97 -13.22
N VAL A 5 7.59 -16.07 -14.17
CA VAL A 5 6.71 -14.95 -14.55
C VAL A 5 5.92 -14.44 -13.34
N ALA A 6 5.49 -15.34 -12.45
CA ALA A 6 4.79 -14.98 -11.22
C ALA A 6 5.68 -14.12 -10.29
N ALA A 7 6.95 -14.48 -10.11
CA ALA A 7 7.90 -13.71 -9.31
C ALA A 7 8.15 -12.32 -9.92
N GLN A 8 8.23 -12.21 -11.25
CA GLN A 8 8.39 -10.92 -11.93
C GLN A 8 7.16 -10.01 -11.73
N LYS A 9 5.95 -10.56 -11.87
CA LYS A 9 4.71 -9.82 -11.64
C LYS A 9 4.57 -9.35 -10.19
N LEU A 10 4.91 -10.22 -9.23
CA LEU A 10 4.89 -9.85 -7.82
C LEU A 10 5.86 -8.70 -7.54
N ARG A 11 7.08 -8.76 -8.08
CA ARG A 11 8.06 -7.70 -7.91
C ARG A 11 7.55 -6.36 -8.46
N LEU A 12 7.02 -6.37 -9.68
CA LEU A 12 6.41 -5.18 -10.28
C LEU A 12 5.28 -4.62 -9.41
N ALA A 13 4.42 -5.48 -8.85
CA ALA A 13 3.33 -5.04 -7.98
C ALA A 13 3.85 -4.37 -6.69
N LEU A 14 4.92 -4.88 -6.10
CA LEU A 14 5.57 -4.27 -4.94
C LEU A 14 6.22 -2.92 -5.30
N ASP A 15 6.93 -2.85 -6.43
CA ASP A 15 7.52 -1.60 -6.91
C ASP A 15 6.43 -0.52 -7.14
N MET A 16 5.30 -0.90 -7.73
CA MET A 16 4.16 -0.01 -7.94
C MET A 16 3.52 0.45 -6.62
N TYR A 17 3.44 -0.45 -5.63
CA TYR A 17 2.95 -0.11 -4.30
C TYR A 17 3.83 0.95 -3.63
N GLU A 18 5.16 0.77 -3.65
CA GLU A 18 6.10 1.72 -3.07
C GLU A 18 5.99 3.12 -3.71
N VAL A 19 5.86 3.18 -5.04
CA VAL A 19 5.65 4.45 -5.75
C VAL A 19 4.34 5.11 -5.33
N GLY A 20 3.24 4.35 -5.26
CA GLY A 20 1.96 4.88 -4.81
C GLY A 20 2.00 5.42 -3.38
N GLU A 21 2.74 4.75 -2.50
CA GLU A 21 2.91 5.18 -1.11
C GLU A 21 3.70 6.50 -1.01
N GLN A 22 4.76 6.67 -1.80
CA GLN A 22 5.51 7.94 -1.89
C GLN A 22 4.62 9.08 -2.41
N MET A 23 3.77 8.81 -3.40
CA MET A 23 2.80 9.80 -3.89
C MET A 23 1.80 10.21 -2.80
N GLN A 24 1.36 9.25 -1.97
CA GLN A 24 0.45 9.53 -0.87
C GLN A 24 1.14 10.35 0.24
N ARG A 25 2.41 10.05 0.58
CA ARG A 25 3.23 10.91 1.47
C ARG A 25 3.27 12.35 0.99
N MET A 26 3.61 12.55 -0.28
CA MET A 26 3.66 13.89 -0.88
C MET A 26 2.30 14.60 -0.85
N ARG A 27 1.21 13.87 -1.11
CA ARG A 27 -0.15 14.43 -1.02
C ARG A 27 -0.46 14.86 0.41
N LEU A 28 -0.24 14.00 1.40
CA LEU A 28 -0.49 14.30 2.82
C LEU A 28 0.36 15.47 3.31
N GLY A 29 1.63 15.55 2.90
CA GLY A 29 2.50 16.68 3.21
C GLY A 29 1.98 18.01 2.66
N ARG A 30 1.40 18.01 1.44
CA ARG A 30 0.72 19.20 0.89
C ARG A 30 -0.55 19.57 1.65
N GLU A 31 -1.32 18.59 2.10
CA GLU A 31 -2.55 18.79 2.87
C GLU A 31 -2.28 19.23 4.31
N ARG A 32 -1.10 18.89 4.85
CA ARG A 32 -0.69 19.17 6.23
C ARG A 32 0.72 19.81 6.26
N PRO A 33 0.86 21.09 5.87
CA PRO A 33 2.18 21.72 5.73
C PRO A 33 3.01 21.82 7.01
N ASN A 34 2.36 21.77 8.18
CA ASN A 34 3.01 21.85 9.49
C ASN A 34 3.25 20.48 10.13
N ALA A 35 2.82 19.39 9.47
CA ALA A 35 2.99 18.06 10.02
C ALA A 35 4.46 17.64 9.90
N ASP A 36 4.99 17.04 10.97
CA ASP A 36 6.30 16.41 10.93
C ASP A 36 6.24 15.03 10.25
N VAL A 37 7.40 14.39 10.10
CA VAL A 37 7.51 13.08 9.45
C VAL A 37 6.71 12.00 10.19
N VAL A 38 6.69 12.02 11.52
CA VAL A 38 6.00 11.02 12.34
C VAL A 38 4.49 11.16 12.16
N GLU A 39 3.99 12.39 12.14
CA GLU A 39 2.57 12.69 11.91
C GLU A 39 2.12 12.29 10.50
N ILE A 40 2.98 12.45 9.49
CA ILE A 40 2.70 11.99 8.13
C ILE A 40 2.65 10.46 8.05
N GLU A 41 3.60 9.73 8.65
CA GLU A 41 3.56 8.26 8.66
C GLU A 41 2.32 7.73 9.40
N ALA A 42 1.95 8.32 10.54
CA ALA A 42 0.72 7.97 11.24
C ALA A 42 -0.54 8.22 10.38
N ALA A 43 -0.53 9.29 9.58
CA ALA A 43 -1.60 9.58 8.64
C ALA A 43 -1.68 8.59 7.47
N ILE A 44 -0.54 8.07 7.00
CA ILE A 44 -0.52 7.01 5.99
C ILE A 44 -1.12 5.73 6.55
N ASP A 45 -0.74 5.34 7.76
CA ASP A 45 -1.25 4.13 8.41
C ASP A 45 -2.77 4.22 8.61
N ALA A 46 -3.26 5.36 9.07
CA ALA A 46 -4.70 5.62 9.15
C ALA A 46 -5.37 5.54 7.77
N TRP A 47 -4.76 6.14 6.74
CA TRP A 47 -5.30 6.11 5.39
C TRP A 47 -5.35 4.71 4.79
N ARG A 48 -4.36 3.84 5.05
CA ARG A 48 -4.36 2.45 4.56
C ARG A 48 -5.60 1.67 4.98
N MET A 49 -6.07 1.92 6.21
CA MET A 49 -7.21 1.26 6.82
C MET A 49 -8.56 1.70 6.24
N THR A 50 -8.63 2.89 5.63
CA THR A 50 -9.88 3.46 5.11
C THR A 50 -9.72 4.01 3.70
N ARG A 51 -8.76 3.47 2.94
CA ARG A 51 -8.46 3.96 1.59
C ARG A 51 -9.64 3.64 0.66
N PRO A 52 -9.78 4.36 -0.47
CA PRO A 52 -10.81 4.05 -1.45
C PRO A 52 -10.78 2.56 -1.87
N GLY A 53 -11.94 1.90 -1.81
CA GLY A 53 -12.09 0.46 -2.06
C GLY A 53 -11.77 -0.46 -0.87
N ALA A 54 -11.38 0.11 0.28
CA ALA A 54 -11.18 -0.57 1.55
C ALA A 54 -11.70 0.33 2.70
N GLU A 55 -12.86 0.95 2.51
CA GLU A 55 -13.47 1.89 3.46
C GLU A 55 -13.74 1.22 4.83
N GLU A 56 -14.04 -0.08 4.83
CA GLU A 56 -14.25 -0.91 6.01
C GLU A 56 -12.99 -1.72 6.40
N GLY A 57 -11.82 -1.35 5.85
CA GLY A 57 -10.56 -2.05 6.00
C GLY A 57 -10.37 -3.24 5.05
N ASP A 58 -9.16 -3.78 5.05
CA ASP A 58 -8.84 -5.02 4.32
C ASP A 58 -9.29 -6.23 5.16
N SER A 59 -10.32 -6.93 4.71
CA SER A 59 -10.64 -8.26 5.24
C SER A 59 -9.57 -9.27 4.82
N ALA A 60 -9.27 -10.27 5.65
CA ALA A 60 -8.28 -11.32 5.38
C ALA A 60 -8.55 -12.11 4.07
N GLY A 61 -9.77 -11.99 3.52
CA GLY A 61 -10.21 -12.70 2.34
C GLY A 61 -10.40 -14.21 2.62
N PRO A 62 -11.04 -14.93 1.69
CA PRO A 62 -11.14 -16.38 1.79
C PRO A 62 -9.76 -17.04 1.61
N THR A 63 -9.51 -18.14 2.31
CA THR A 63 -8.30 -18.94 2.13
C THR A 63 -8.12 -19.36 0.68
N SER A 64 -6.91 -19.19 0.13
CA SER A 64 -6.62 -19.57 -1.25
C SER A 64 -6.78 -21.08 -1.45
N THR A 65 -7.59 -21.48 -2.44
CA THR A 65 -7.76 -22.88 -2.84
C THR A 65 -6.71 -23.37 -3.84
N ARG A 66 -5.80 -22.49 -4.29
CA ARG A 66 -4.80 -22.82 -5.33
C ARG A 66 -3.65 -23.70 -4.83
N PHE A 67 -3.53 -23.87 -3.52
CA PHE A 67 -2.44 -24.59 -2.87
C PHE A 67 -2.94 -25.77 -2.01
N THR A 68 -4.22 -26.15 -2.16
CA THR A 68 -4.83 -27.34 -1.55
C THR A 68 -4.76 -28.50 -2.54
#